data_AF-A0A9P4PVI1-F1
#
_entry.id   AF-A0A9P4PVI1-F1
#
_cell.length_a   1.000
_cell.length_b   1.000
_cell.length_c   1.000
_cell.angle_alpha   90.00
_cell.angle_beta   90.00
_cell.angle_gamma   90.00
#
_symmetry.space_group_name_H-M   'P 1'
#
loop_
_entity.id
_entity.type
_entity.pdbx_description
1 polymer ?
#
loop_
_entity_poly.entity_id
_entity_poly.type
_entity_poly.pdbx_seq_one_letter_code
_entity_poly.pdbx_strand_id
1 'polypeptide(L)'
;NLRFPNANLTAIELLTFLPGCLNSPDIIYRFASNGISWDAILSIVNTNRILEQEWTAEYCYRTARNAMRHAGHNDWTLKKHPQYFGDRLRSWNAANLNVSGFRTSLSTSGERKPDADIRFARLADGVKHMPKGDDALDFTRMIQHCVQNPTEDWMYPSNYDLLLEHLGGQKQPVATNMDRPIFARWEHVIPHKPRSSRSAVIVPQPKKPLPGRSATPQTDVQASRRSGRRGRPSLKKRELQEGKSRPPHRGDRRADCLIDDLLSGAEDSGVEDQNEEYVPKPTRWVKPPITGGAMSSQALQYAFEAQPSSEANDKFDAYAFGNGPRTFAPFRPLHLITVGNLKFDDLSGWAENLRWAAEQHSTFGETGWTECPEHMERIAEIRREQTWASAELVLSIEDNQQEEDED
;
A
#
# COMPACT_ATOMS: atom_id res chain seq x y z
N ASN A 1 4.43 1.02 17.15
CA ASN A 1 4.86 2.43 17.36
C ASN A 1 5.64 2.61 18.65
N LEU A 2 6.72 1.85 18.81
CA LEU A 2 7.62 2.01 19.95
C LEU A 2 8.44 3.29 19.79
N ARG A 3 8.81 3.93 20.91
CA ARG A 3 9.70 5.11 20.88
C ARG A 3 11.13 4.69 20.52
N PHE A 4 11.90 5.63 19.95
CA PHE A 4 13.33 5.44 19.72
C PHE A 4 14.11 5.73 21.02
N PRO A 5 15.17 4.96 21.33
CA PRO A 5 16.03 5.18 22.49
C PRO A 5 17.02 6.32 22.22
N ASN A 6 17.77 6.71 23.25
CA ASN A 6 18.88 7.65 23.10
C ASN A 6 20.15 6.92 22.64
N ALA A 7 20.22 6.51 21.36
CA ALA A 7 21.27 5.59 20.91
C ALA A 7 21.64 5.73 19.43
N ASN A 8 22.79 5.14 19.08
CA ASN A 8 23.21 4.92 17.70
C ASN A 8 22.67 3.58 17.21
N LEU A 9 21.85 3.60 16.16
CA LEU A 9 21.29 2.40 15.53
C LEU A 9 21.65 2.38 14.04
N THR A 10 22.12 1.26 13.52
CA THR A 10 22.34 1.11 12.07
C THR A 10 21.01 1.05 11.31
N ALA A 11 21.03 1.34 10.00
CA ALA A 11 19.83 1.16 9.17
C ALA A 11 19.34 -0.30 9.15
N ILE A 12 20.24 -1.29 9.19
CA ILE A 12 19.86 -2.71 9.25
C ILE A 12 19.16 -3.05 10.56
N GLU A 13 19.67 -2.58 11.70
CA GLU A 13 19.03 -2.79 12.99
C GLU A 13 17.62 -2.18 13.03
N LEU A 14 17.47 -0.97 12.49
CA LEU A 14 16.18 -0.29 12.37
C LEU A 14 15.20 -1.10 11.52
N LEU A 15 15.57 -1.47 10.30
CA LEU A 15 14.70 -2.21 9.38
C LEU A 15 14.42 -3.65 9.82
N THR A 16 15.38 -4.28 10.52
CA THR A 16 15.24 -5.66 11.00
C THR A 16 14.38 -5.75 12.25
N PHE A 17 14.62 -4.91 13.27
CA PHE A 17 13.94 -5.02 14.56
C PHE A 17 12.72 -4.09 14.69
N LEU A 18 12.72 -2.98 13.94
CA LEU A 18 11.69 -1.95 13.99
C LEU A 18 11.23 -1.57 12.58
N PRO A 19 10.75 -2.51 11.73
CA PRO A 19 10.41 -2.22 10.33
C PRO A 19 9.39 -1.08 10.19
N GLY A 20 8.52 -0.88 11.20
CA GLY A 20 7.62 0.27 11.26
C GLY A 20 8.30 1.64 11.39
N CYS A 21 9.62 1.71 11.54
CA CYS A 21 10.40 2.95 11.59
C CYS A 21 10.29 3.78 10.30
N LEU A 22 9.93 3.17 9.16
CA LEU A 22 9.66 3.89 7.92
C LEU A 22 8.44 4.82 7.99
N ASN A 23 7.60 4.68 9.02
CA ASN A 23 6.55 5.65 9.31
C ASN A 23 7.08 6.92 10.00
N SER A 24 8.37 6.99 10.32
CA SER A 24 9.02 8.17 10.89
C SER A 24 9.62 9.03 9.77
N PRO A 25 9.17 10.28 9.61
CA PRO A 25 9.79 11.18 8.63
C PRO A 25 11.26 11.48 8.93
N ASP A 26 11.69 11.39 10.19
CA ASP A 26 13.10 11.63 10.56
C ASP A 26 14.00 10.46 10.14
N ILE A 27 13.50 9.22 10.21
CA ILE A 27 14.18 8.05 9.65
C ILE A 27 14.25 8.13 8.12
N ILE A 28 13.13 8.46 7.46
CA ILE A 28 13.12 8.62 6.00
C ILE A 28 14.09 9.72 5.56
N TYR A 29 14.12 10.86 6.28
CA TYR A 29 15.08 11.93 6.03
C TYR A 29 16.53 11.41 6.13
N ARG A 30 16.87 10.75 7.24
CA ARG A 30 18.21 10.18 7.48
C ARG A 30 18.61 9.18 6.38
N PHE A 31 17.70 8.29 6.00
CA PHE A 31 17.97 7.28 4.98
C PHE A 31 18.13 7.91 3.60
N ALA A 32 17.25 8.84 3.22
CA ALA A 32 17.33 9.59 1.96
C ALA A 32 18.63 10.39 1.84
N SER A 33 19.04 11.08 2.92
CA SER A 33 20.30 11.83 2.96
C SER A 33 21.54 10.93 2.83
N ASN A 34 21.39 9.63 3.04
CA ASN A 34 22.46 8.63 2.91
C ASN A 34 22.33 7.75 1.67
N GLY A 35 21.41 8.06 0.74
CA GLY A 35 21.28 7.36 -0.54
C GLY A 35 20.57 6.02 -0.44
N ILE A 36 19.49 5.94 0.35
CA ILE A 36 18.62 4.75 0.35
C ILE A 36 17.93 4.57 -1.01
N SER A 37 17.84 3.33 -1.48
CA SER A 37 16.96 2.91 -2.56
C SER A 37 15.86 1.97 -2.04
N TRP A 38 14.73 1.88 -2.77
CA TRP A 38 13.64 0.97 -2.39
C TRP A 38 14.09 -0.48 -2.39
N ASP A 39 14.92 -0.85 -3.37
CA ASP A 39 15.49 -2.20 -3.48
C ASP A 39 16.35 -2.55 -2.26
N ALA A 40 17.16 -1.62 -1.75
CA ALA A 40 17.91 -1.86 -0.52
C ALA A 40 16.97 -2.13 0.67
N ILE A 41 15.90 -1.33 0.86
CA ILE A 41 14.93 -1.56 1.95
C ILE A 41 14.30 -2.95 1.83
N LEU A 42 13.81 -3.30 0.63
CA LEU A 42 13.17 -4.59 0.37
C LEU A 42 14.12 -5.75 0.64
N SER A 43 15.35 -5.63 0.14
CA SER A 43 16.40 -6.62 0.30
C SER A 43 16.71 -6.88 1.77
N ILE A 44 16.83 -5.82 2.56
CA ILE A 44 17.09 -5.91 4.01
C ILE A 44 15.91 -6.58 4.73
N VAL A 45 14.69 -6.08 4.51
CA VAL A 45 13.50 -6.54 5.25
C VAL A 45 13.13 -7.97 4.89
N ASN A 46 13.04 -8.30 3.59
CA ASN A 46 12.63 -9.64 3.13
C ASN A 46 13.72 -10.69 3.40
N THR A 47 15.00 -10.29 3.49
CA THR A 47 16.08 -11.21 3.87
C THR A 47 16.07 -11.47 5.38
N ASN A 48 15.97 -10.43 6.20
CA ASN A 48 16.19 -10.54 7.65
C ASN A 48 14.93 -10.87 8.45
N ARG A 49 13.72 -10.79 7.86
CA ARG A 49 12.46 -11.08 8.56
C ARG A 49 11.68 -12.25 7.95
N ILE A 50 10.90 -12.90 8.80
CA ILE A 50 9.83 -13.83 8.43
C ILE A 50 8.55 -12.99 8.40
N LEU A 51 8.00 -12.82 7.20
CA LEU A 51 6.76 -12.08 6.98
C LEU A 51 5.69 -13.04 6.46
N GLU A 52 4.44 -12.79 6.84
CA GLU A 52 3.29 -13.52 6.26
C GLU A 52 3.19 -13.25 4.75
N GLN A 53 3.48 -12.02 4.36
CA GLN A 53 3.62 -11.57 2.99
C GLN A 53 4.90 -10.74 2.86
N GLU A 54 5.72 -11.06 1.85
CA GLU A 54 6.91 -10.27 1.54
C GLU A 54 6.53 -8.82 1.23
N TRP A 55 7.38 -7.89 1.65
CA TRP A 55 7.19 -6.50 1.28
C TRP A 55 7.43 -6.31 -0.22
N THR A 56 6.62 -5.45 -0.81
CA THR A 56 6.74 -5.00 -2.20
C THR A 56 7.28 -3.56 -2.23
N ALA A 57 7.87 -3.16 -3.36
CA ALA A 57 8.34 -1.78 -3.56
C ALA A 57 7.21 -0.78 -3.30
N GLU A 58 6.02 -1.06 -3.84
CA GLU A 58 4.81 -0.27 -3.65
C GLU A 58 4.45 -0.10 -2.15
N TYR A 59 4.54 -1.17 -1.35
CA TYR A 59 4.27 -1.08 0.09
C TYR A 59 5.28 -0.16 0.79
N CYS A 60 6.57 -0.30 0.49
CA CYS A 60 7.64 0.52 1.07
C CYS A 60 7.47 1.99 0.70
N TYR A 61 7.28 2.24 -0.60
CA TYR A 61 7.02 3.56 -1.15
C TYR A 61 5.81 4.21 -0.50
N ARG A 62 4.65 3.53 -0.44
CA ARG A 62 3.43 4.05 0.19
C ARG A 62 3.65 4.39 1.66
N THR A 63 4.35 3.53 2.39
CA THR A 63 4.66 3.73 3.82
C THR A 63 5.52 4.97 4.03
N ALA A 64 6.61 5.10 3.27
CA ALA A 64 7.49 6.25 3.34
C ALA A 64 6.79 7.54 2.86
N ARG A 65 6.06 7.50 1.74
CA ARG A 65 5.28 8.64 1.20
C ARG A 65 4.27 9.15 2.21
N ASN A 66 3.58 8.26 2.90
CA ASN A 66 2.69 8.64 3.98
C ASN A 66 3.46 9.34 5.12
N ALA A 67 4.60 8.80 5.56
CA ALA A 67 5.43 9.46 6.59
C ALA A 67 5.86 10.87 6.17
N MET A 68 6.29 11.04 4.92
CA MET A 68 6.71 12.32 4.34
C MET A 68 5.55 13.33 4.30
N ARG A 69 4.36 12.91 3.85
CA ARG A 69 3.13 13.73 3.87
C ARG A 69 2.73 14.16 5.27
N HIS A 70 2.80 13.26 6.25
CA HIS A 70 2.48 13.58 7.65
C HIS A 70 3.47 14.57 8.27
N ALA A 71 4.67 14.73 7.70
CA ALA A 71 5.60 15.79 8.09
C ALA A 71 5.30 17.15 7.44
N GLY A 72 4.24 17.26 6.63
CA GLY A 72 3.85 18.48 5.94
C GLY A 72 4.53 18.67 4.58
N HIS A 73 5.13 17.62 4.02
CA HIS A 73 5.83 17.68 2.73
C HIS A 73 5.13 16.78 1.70
N ASN A 74 4.13 17.33 1.01
CA ASN A 74 3.26 16.53 0.13
C ASN A 74 3.95 15.99 -1.13
N ASP A 75 4.94 16.73 -1.65
CA ASP A 75 5.68 16.36 -2.86
C ASP A 75 7.13 15.95 -2.56
N TRP A 76 7.45 15.72 -1.28
CA TRP A 76 8.73 15.12 -0.92
C TRP A 76 8.74 13.64 -1.33
N THR A 77 9.62 13.32 -2.27
CA THR A 77 10.00 11.95 -2.67
C THR A 77 11.48 11.72 -2.39
N LEU A 78 11.95 10.46 -2.43
CA LEU A 78 13.40 10.20 -2.29
C LEU A 78 14.21 10.94 -3.36
N LYS A 79 13.72 10.95 -4.60
CA LYS A 79 14.32 11.65 -5.74
C LYS A 79 14.37 13.17 -5.56
N LYS A 80 13.27 13.77 -5.07
CA LYS A 80 13.19 15.22 -4.79
C LYS A 80 13.81 15.60 -3.43
N HIS A 81 14.37 14.66 -2.67
CA HIS A 81 14.95 14.93 -1.35
C HIS A 81 16.07 15.99 -1.40
N PRO A 82 17.02 15.97 -2.37
CA PRO A 82 18.03 17.02 -2.50
C PRO A 82 17.45 18.40 -2.75
N GLN A 83 16.38 18.49 -3.55
CA GLN A 83 15.69 19.75 -3.85
C GLN A 83 14.97 20.31 -2.62
N TYR A 84 14.24 19.47 -1.90
CA TYR A 84 13.47 19.89 -0.72
C TYR A 84 14.35 20.34 0.44
N PHE A 85 15.52 19.70 0.61
CA PHE A 85 16.34 19.87 1.80
C PHE A 85 17.76 20.31 1.50
N GLY A 86 18.02 20.91 0.33
CA GLY A 86 19.38 21.28 -0.11
C GLY A 86 20.19 22.03 0.97
N ASP A 87 19.57 23.00 1.63
CA ASP A 87 20.22 23.77 2.71
C ASP A 87 20.59 22.91 3.92
N ARG A 88 19.69 22.00 4.33
CA ARG A 88 19.90 21.09 5.47
C ARG A 88 20.85 19.95 5.12
N LEU A 89 20.87 19.51 3.86
CA LEU A 89 21.78 18.49 3.35
C LEU A 89 23.23 18.97 3.35
N ARG A 90 23.49 20.25 3.11
CA ARG A 90 24.85 20.82 3.20
C ARG A 90 25.47 20.68 4.59
N SER A 91 24.64 20.66 5.64
CA SER A 91 25.09 20.45 7.03
C SER A 91 24.80 19.05 7.55
N TRP A 92 24.34 18.13 6.68
CA TRP A 92 24.07 16.76 7.08
C TRP A 92 25.36 16.01 7.40
N ASN A 93 25.39 15.36 8.55
CA ASN A 93 26.49 14.48 8.94
C ASN A 93 26.13 13.03 8.63
N ALA A 94 26.70 12.48 7.56
CA ALA A 94 26.50 11.09 7.14
C ALA A 94 26.95 10.04 8.18
N ALA A 95 27.82 10.43 9.13
CA ALA A 95 28.26 9.55 10.21
C ALA A 95 27.30 9.54 11.43
N ASN A 96 26.21 10.31 11.38
CA ASN A 96 25.27 10.39 12.49
C ASN A 96 24.24 9.25 12.46
N LEU A 97 24.45 8.24 13.29
CA LEU A 97 23.53 7.12 13.48
C LEU A 97 22.55 7.33 14.64
N ASN A 98 22.59 8.49 15.29
CA ASN A 98 21.81 8.78 16.47
C ASN A 98 20.32 8.93 16.11
N VAL A 99 19.45 8.19 16.82
CA VAL A 99 17.99 8.24 16.64
C VAL A 99 17.26 9.00 17.76
N SER A 100 17.99 9.65 18.67
CA SER A 100 17.44 10.41 19.77
C SER A 100 16.52 11.52 19.30
N GLY A 101 15.32 11.55 19.88
CA GLY A 101 14.31 12.58 19.57
C GLY A 101 13.63 12.41 18.22
N PHE A 102 13.90 11.34 17.47
CA PHE A 102 13.19 11.08 16.23
C PHE A 102 11.70 10.85 16.51
N ARG A 103 10.84 11.43 15.66
CA ARG A 103 9.40 11.32 15.75
C ARG A 103 8.95 9.91 15.40
N THR A 104 7.98 9.38 16.13
CA THR A 104 7.26 8.17 15.72
C THR A 104 5.99 8.55 14.96
N SER A 105 5.42 7.63 14.19
CA SER A 105 4.15 7.84 13.47
C SER A 105 3.02 8.42 14.33
N LEU A 106 2.97 8.06 15.62
CA LEU A 106 1.94 8.55 16.54
C LEU A 106 2.18 9.99 16.99
N SER A 107 3.43 10.43 17.05
CA SER A 107 3.77 11.77 17.52
C SER A 107 3.33 12.86 16.52
N THR A 108 3.20 12.52 15.23
CA THR A 108 2.75 13.45 14.19
C THR A 108 1.24 13.64 14.17
N SER A 109 0.44 12.65 14.59
CA SER A 109 -1.03 12.77 14.55
C SER A 109 -1.65 13.39 15.81
N GLY A 110 -0.90 13.55 16.91
CA GLY A 110 -1.36 14.19 18.15
C GLY A 110 -2.42 13.42 18.96
N GLU A 111 -3.02 12.37 18.41
CA GLU A 111 -4.22 11.75 18.99
C GLU A 111 -3.96 10.45 19.77
N ARG A 112 -2.77 9.85 19.66
CA ARG A 112 -2.51 8.51 20.23
C ARG A 112 -1.37 8.50 21.24
N LYS A 113 -1.61 7.81 22.36
CA LYS A 113 -0.57 7.53 23.36
C LYS A 113 0.48 6.60 22.73
N PRO A 114 1.77 6.80 23.01
CA PRO A 114 2.82 5.86 22.63
C PRO A 114 2.53 4.46 23.17
N ASP A 115 2.96 3.44 22.42
CA ASP A 115 2.81 2.05 22.84
C ASP A 115 3.53 1.83 24.18
N ALA A 116 2.99 0.92 24.99
CA ALA A 116 3.65 0.48 26.21
C ALA A 116 5.00 -0.16 25.88
N ASP A 117 5.91 -0.11 26.86
CA ASP A 117 7.19 -0.80 26.76
C ASP A 117 6.98 -2.30 26.52
N ILE A 118 7.89 -2.89 25.75
CA ILE A 118 7.87 -4.33 25.44
C ILE A 118 9.16 -4.98 25.90
N ARG A 119 9.14 -6.29 26.16
CA ARG A 119 10.38 -7.04 26.43
C ARG A 119 11.32 -6.96 25.24
N PHE A 120 12.61 -6.70 25.48
CA PHE A 120 13.64 -6.68 24.43
C PHE A 120 13.64 -7.95 23.58
N ALA A 121 13.46 -9.12 24.21
CA ALA A 121 13.42 -10.41 23.51
C ALA A 121 12.34 -10.47 22.41
N ARG A 122 11.21 -9.76 22.59
CA ARG A 122 10.13 -9.73 21.59
C ARG A 122 10.47 -8.95 20.32
N LEU A 123 11.51 -8.11 20.34
CA LEU A 123 11.99 -7.46 19.12
C LEU A 123 12.58 -8.48 18.13
N ALA A 124 12.94 -9.68 18.60
CA ALA A 124 13.36 -10.80 17.76
C ALA A 124 12.18 -11.56 17.12
N ASP A 125 10.93 -11.26 17.49
CA ASP A 125 9.74 -11.92 16.93
C ASP A 125 9.69 -11.66 15.41
N GLY A 126 9.71 -12.76 14.64
CA GLY A 126 9.73 -12.71 13.18
C GLY A 126 11.07 -12.29 12.57
N VAL A 127 12.18 -12.31 13.31
CA VAL A 127 13.52 -12.13 12.73
C VAL A 127 14.04 -13.48 12.22
N LYS A 128 14.31 -13.54 10.91
CA LYS A 128 14.88 -14.71 10.23
C LYS A 128 16.40 -14.77 10.39
N HIS A 129 17.05 -13.62 10.21
CA HIS A 129 18.49 -13.47 10.30
C HIS A 129 18.82 -12.27 11.20
N MET A 130 19.50 -12.53 12.31
CA MET A 130 20.04 -11.46 13.15
C MET A 130 21.13 -10.70 12.38
N PRO A 131 21.16 -9.35 12.45
CA PRO A 131 22.27 -8.58 11.90
C PRO A 131 23.61 -9.04 12.51
N LYS A 132 24.71 -8.92 11.76
CA LYS A 132 26.06 -9.34 12.19
C LYS A 132 27.13 -8.46 11.57
N GLY A 133 28.33 -8.46 12.15
CA GLY A 133 29.50 -7.77 11.60
C GLY A 133 29.22 -6.29 11.38
N ASP A 134 29.43 -5.82 10.15
CA ASP A 134 29.24 -4.42 9.75
C ASP A 134 27.77 -3.95 9.78
N ASP A 135 26.81 -4.87 9.87
CA ASP A 135 25.38 -4.58 9.91
C ASP A 135 24.81 -4.50 11.34
N ALA A 136 25.66 -4.66 12.38
CA ALA A 136 25.23 -4.74 13.77
C ALA A 136 26.02 -3.79 14.69
N LEU A 137 25.31 -3.16 15.62
CA LEU A 137 25.88 -2.41 16.74
C LEU A 137 25.31 -2.92 18.08
N ASP A 138 24.94 -2.00 18.96
CA ASP A 138 24.54 -2.28 20.34
C ASP A 138 23.17 -2.93 20.43
N PHE A 139 22.25 -2.53 19.57
CA PHE A 139 20.87 -3.00 19.65
C PHE A 139 20.76 -4.49 19.31
N THR A 140 21.52 -4.95 18.31
CA THR A 140 21.61 -6.36 17.97
C THR A 140 22.08 -7.21 19.14
N ARG A 141 23.19 -6.82 19.81
CA ARG A 141 23.72 -7.61 20.93
C ARG A 141 22.80 -7.58 22.16
N MET A 142 22.10 -6.46 22.40
CA MET A 142 21.10 -6.35 23.47
C MET A 142 19.94 -7.32 23.24
N ILE A 143 19.39 -7.35 22.02
CA ILE A 143 18.31 -8.28 21.68
C ILE A 143 18.79 -9.72 21.77
N GLN A 144 19.98 -10.04 21.23
CA GLN A 144 20.56 -11.38 21.33
C GLN A 144 20.74 -11.84 22.79
N HIS A 145 21.24 -10.96 23.67
CA HIS A 145 21.37 -11.24 25.10
C HIS A 145 20.02 -11.58 25.73
N CYS A 146 18.98 -10.78 25.49
CA CYS A 146 17.65 -11.03 26.06
C CYS A 146 16.98 -12.29 25.49
N VAL A 147 17.25 -12.65 24.24
CA VAL A 147 16.77 -13.92 23.66
C VAL A 147 17.46 -15.12 24.32
N GLN A 148 18.75 -15.00 24.65
CA GLN A 148 19.52 -16.05 25.30
C GLN A 148 19.25 -16.16 26.82
N ASN A 149 18.80 -15.07 27.43
CA ASN A 149 18.52 -14.98 28.87
C ASN A 149 17.04 -14.59 29.11
N PRO A 150 16.07 -15.44 28.74
CA PRO A 150 14.63 -15.08 28.75
C PRO A 150 14.04 -14.87 30.16
N THR A 151 14.78 -15.21 31.21
CA THR A 151 14.41 -14.94 32.61
C THR A 151 14.63 -13.49 33.01
N GLU A 152 15.46 -12.75 32.28
CA GLU A 152 15.71 -11.33 32.52
C GLU A 152 14.61 -10.49 31.87
N ASP A 153 13.93 -9.64 32.65
CA ASP A 153 12.77 -8.88 32.20
C ASP A 153 13.13 -7.47 31.70
N TRP A 154 14.09 -7.39 30.78
CA TRP A 154 14.53 -6.12 30.21
C TRP A 154 13.47 -5.52 29.28
N MET A 155 13.08 -4.28 29.54
CA MET A 155 12.01 -3.57 28.82
C MET A 155 12.58 -2.52 27.85
N TYR A 156 12.16 -2.56 26.60
CA TYR A 156 12.43 -1.56 25.57
C TYR A 156 11.29 -0.53 25.46
N PRO A 157 11.58 0.77 25.35
CA PRO A 157 12.92 1.39 25.35
C PRO A 157 13.43 1.79 26.74
N SER A 158 12.64 1.69 27.80
CA SER A 158 12.97 2.28 29.11
C SER A 158 14.21 1.71 29.82
N ASN A 159 14.62 0.48 29.53
CA ASN A 159 15.84 -0.10 30.10
C ASN A 159 17.01 -0.13 29.10
N TYR A 160 16.95 0.64 28.01
CA TYR A 160 18.00 0.63 27.00
C TYR A 160 19.38 0.92 27.60
N ASP A 161 19.50 2.03 28.34
CA ASP A 161 20.79 2.45 28.90
C ASP A 161 21.31 1.47 29.97
N LEU A 162 20.41 0.95 30.83
CA LEU A 162 20.74 -0.02 31.87
C LEU A 162 21.26 -1.34 31.28
N LEU A 163 20.58 -1.85 30.24
CA LEU A 163 21.00 -3.06 29.56
C LEU A 163 22.31 -2.83 28.77
N LEU A 164 22.49 -1.65 28.19
CA LEU A 164 23.73 -1.30 27.51
C LEU A 164 24.93 -1.26 28.47
N GLU A 165 24.76 -0.64 29.64
CA GLU A 165 25.76 -0.64 30.72
C GLU A 165 26.05 -2.07 31.20
N HIS A 166 25.00 -2.87 31.41
CA HIS A 166 25.13 -4.29 31.77
C HIS A 166 25.98 -5.08 30.77
N LEU A 167 25.92 -4.74 29.48
CA LEU A 167 26.69 -5.37 28.40
C LEU A 167 28.05 -4.70 28.13
N GLY A 168 28.54 -3.86 29.05
CA GLY A 168 29.87 -3.24 28.97
C GLY A 168 29.93 -1.89 28.27
N GLY A 169 28.79 -1.21 28.11
CA GLY A 169 28.71 0.17 27.59
C GLY A 169 28.79 0.26 26.06
N GLN A 170 28.57 1.46 25.52
CA GLN A 170 28.37 1.71 24.09
C GLN A 170 29.55 1.30 23.19
N LYS A 171 29.27 0.67 22.05
CA LYS A 171 30.27 0.44 20.99
C LYS A 171 30.41 1.66 20.10
N GLN A 172 31.65 1.99 19.74
CA GLN A 172 31.92 3.06 18.78
C GLN A 172 31.58 2.58 17.36
N PRO A 173 30.68 3.27 16.63
CA PRO A 173 30.41 2.94 15.24
C PRO A 173 31.67 3.12 14.38
N VAL A 174 31.92 2.17 13.49
CA VAL A 174 32.97 2.30 12.47
C VAL A 174 32.36 2.68 11.11
N ALA A 175 33.19 3.10 10.16
CA ALA A 175 32.74 3.57 8.86
C ALA A 175 31.83 2.56 8.12
N THR A 176 32.07 1.25 8.28
CA THR A 176 31.27 0.20 7.64
C THR A 176 29.85 0.04 8.21
N ASN A 177 29.61 0.55 9.42
CA ASN A 177 28.28 0.61 10.06
C ASN A 177 27.42 1.78 9.59
N MET A 178 27.98 2.69 8.79
CA MET A 178 27.25 3.88 8.35
C MET A 178 26.19 3.51 7.30
N ASP A 179 25.11 4.29 7.26
CA ASP A 179 23.95 4.00 6.40
C ASP A 179 24.32 3.88 4.92
N ARG A 180 25.14 4.82 4.40
CA ARG A 180 25.53 4.82 2.98
C ARG A 180 26.29 3.53 2.57
N PRO A 181 27.36 3.12 3.28
CA PRO A 181 28.01 1.82 3.05
C PRO A 181 27.07 0.62 3.19
N ILE A 182 26.12 0.66 4.13
CA ILE A 182 25.10 -0.40 4.29
C ILE A 182 24.23 -0.47 3.03
N PHE A 183 23.65 0.65 2.60
CA PHE A 183 22.75 0.67 1.44
C PHE A 183 23.43 0.19 0.17
N ALA A 184 24.67 0.65 -0.08
CA ALA A 184 25.46 0.19 -1.22
C ALA A 184 25.70 -1.33 -1.22
N ARG A 185 25.87 -1.97 -0.06
CA ARG A 185 26.01 -3.44 0.03
C ARG A 185 24.71 -4.17 -0.25
N TRP A 186 23.58 -3.60 0.16
CA TRP A 186 22.28 -4.26 0.13
C TRP A 186 21.47 -3.99 -1.15
N GLU A 187 21.85 -2.98 -1.94
CA GLU A 187 21.21 -2.62 -3.21
C GLU A 187 21.18 -3.76 -4.24
N HIS A 188 22.22 -4.60 -4.26
CA HIS A 188 22.32 -5.72 -5.22
C HIS A 188 21.93 -7.08 -4.62
N VAL A 189 21.44 -7.12 -3.39
CA VAL A 189 21.11 -8.38 -2.70
C VAL A 189 19.71 -8.81 -3.11
N ILE A 190 19.59 -9.75 -4.04
CA ILE A 190 18.29 -10.29 -4.43
C ILE A 190 17.69 -11.08 -3.25
N PRO A 191 16.50 -10.72 -2.74
CA PRO A 191 15.85 -11.48 -1.68
C PRO A 191 15.68 -12.93 -2.13
N HIS A 192 16.00 -13.88 -1.26
CA HIS A 192 15.71 -15.28 -1.54
C HIS A 192 14.20 -15.48 -1.64
N LYS A 193 13.69 -15.59 -2.87
CA LYS A 193 12.28 -15.95 -3.12
C LYS A 193 11.95 -17.15 -2.23
N PRO A 194 10.98 -17.06 -1.30
CA PRO A 194 10.61 -18.16 -0.46
C PRO A 194 10.28 -19.28 -1.41
N ARG A 195 10.98 -20.42 -1.25
CA ARG A 195 10.58 -21.64 -1.95
C ARG A 195 9.13 -21.80 -1.62
N SER A 196 8.24 -21.54 -2.60
CA SER A 196 6.80 -21.73 -2.51
C SER A 196 6.65 -23.00 -1.73
N SER A 197 6.19 -22.87 -0.47
CA SER A 197 6.12 -24.02 0.42
C SER A 197 5.15 -24.92 -0.29
N ARG A 198 5.69 -25.95 -0.98
CA ARG A 198 4.91 -26.89 -1.79
C ARG A 198 3.73 -27.23 -0.92
N SER A 199 2.55 -26.73 -1.30
CA SER A 199 1.36 -26.75 -0.46
C SER A 199 1.35 -28.12 0.18
N ALA A 200 1.61 -28.17 1.49
CA ALA A 200 1.91 -29.42 2.17
C ALA A 200 0.83 -30.38 1.70
N VAL A 201 1.21 -31.38 0.89
CA VAL A 201 0.27 -32.28 0.23
C VAL A 201 -0.63 -32.71 1.36
N ILE A 202 -1.88 -32.27 1.30
CA ILE A 202 -2.86 -32.57 2.33
C ILE A 202 -3.01 -34.07 2.20
N VAL A 203 -2.22 -34.82 2.99
CA VAL A 203 -2.35 -36.25 3.12
C VAL A 203 -3.77 -36.40 3.63
N PRO A 204 -4.70 -37.00 2.84
CA PRO A 204 -6.08 -37.09 3.25
C PRO A 204 -6.12 -37.85 4.56
N GLN A 205 -6.42 -37.13 5.64
CA GLN A 205 -6.61 -37.73 6.95
C GLN A 205 -7.72 -38.78 6.82
N PRO A 206 -7.50 -40.02 7.27
CA PRO A 206 -8.52 -41.05 7.21
C PRO A 206 -9.75 -40.57 7.98
N LYS A 207 -10.89 -40.51 7.28
CA LYS A 207 -12.18 -40.09 7.82
C LYS A 207 -12.50 -40.92 9.06
N LYS A 208 -12.44 -40.30 10.24
CA LYS A 208 -13.03 -40.90 11.45
C LYS A 208 -14.55 -41.00 11.26
N PRO A 209 -15.18 -42.15 11.57
CA PRO A 209 -16.62 -42.32 11.46
C PRO A 209 -17.32 -41.40 12.47
N LEU A 210 -18.30 -40.63 11.97
CA LEU A 210 -19.17 -39.78 12.78
C LEU A 210 -20.07 -40.63 13.68
N PRO A 211 -20.18 -40.32 14.99
CA PRO A 211 -21.18 -40.94 15.85
C PRO A 211 -22.58 -40.41 15.53
N GLY A 212 -23.55 -41.32 15.60
CA GLY A 212 -24.94 -41.13 15.15
C GLY A 212 -25.65 -39.92 15.76
N ARG A 213 -26.43 -39.26 14.89
CA ARG A 213 -27.27 -38.12 15.20
C ARG A 213 -28.64 -38.62 15.66
N SER A 214 -28.91 -38.53 16.95
CA SER A 214 -30.22 -38.79 17.55
C SER A 214 -31.20 -37.70 17.13
N ALA A 215 -32.36 -38.12 16.62
CA ALA A 215 -33.47 -37.25 16.29
C ALA A 215 -34.17 -36.74 17.57
N THR A 216 -34.51 -35.46 17.59
CA THR A 216 -35.53 -34.90 18.49
C THR A 216 -36.55 -34.07 17.70
N PRO A 217 -37.82 -34.03 18.16
CA PRO A 217 -38.97 -33.66 17.34
C PRO A 217 -39.25 -32.16 17.36
N GLN A 218 -39.79 -31.68 16.24
CA GLN A 218 -40.35 -30.34 16.07
C GLN A 218 -41.56 -30.12 16.99
N THR A 219 -41.59 -28.95 17.63
CA THR A 219 -42.83 -28.35 18.14
C THR A 219 -43.21 -27.16 17.29
N ASP A 220 -44.43 -27.24 16.80
CA ASP A 220 -45.18 -26.34 15.94
C ASP A 220 -45.79 -25.22 16.80
N VAL A 221 -45.57 -23.94 16.47
CA VAL A 221 -46.34 -22.81 17.02
C VAL A 221 -46.61 -21.76 15.93
N GLN A 222 -47.90 -21.55 15.75
CA GLN A 222 -48.60 -20.62 14.87
C GLN A 222 -48.39 -19.12 15.21
N ALA A 223 -48.95 -18.29 14.31
CA ALA A 223 -49.42 -16.89 14.45
C ALA A 223 -48.43 -15.83 13.93
N SER A 224 -48.82 -14.71 13.30
CA SER A 224 -50.13 -14.18 12.89
C SER A 224 -49.93 -13.06 11.85
N ARG A 225 -50.95 -12.86 11.03
CA ARG A 225 -51.13 -11.76 10.07
C ARG A 225 -50.97 -10.36 10.71
N ARG A 226 -50.41 -9.40 9.97
CA ARG A 226 -50.93 -8.01 9.95
C ARG A 226 -50.49 -7.20 8.73
N SER A 227 -51.51 -6.64 8.08
CA SER A 227 -51.54 -5.67 7.01
C SER A 227 -51.07 -4.27 7.44
N GLY A 228 -50.46 -3.51 6.54
CA GLY A 228 -50.17 -2.09 6.78
C GLY A 228 -49.77 -1.31 5.52
N ARG A 229 -50.78 -0.87 4.76
CA ARG A 229 -50.71 0.21 3.74
C ARG A 229 -50.26 1.54 4.39
N ARG A 230 -49.39 2.28 3.70
CA ARG A 230 -49.19 3.76 3.64
C ARG A 230 -47.85 3.94 2.89
N GLY A 231 -47.59 4.84 1.96
CA GLY A 231 -48.20 6.06 1.46
C GLY A 231 -47.04 6.88 0.87
N ARG A 232 -47.15 7.33 -0.39
CA ARG A 232 -46.22 8.21 -1.14
C ARG A 232 -45.92 9.52 -0.38
N PRO A 233 -44.80 10.24 -0.64
CA PRO A 233 -44.67 11.12 -1.83
C PRO A 233 -43.22 11.23 -2.42
N SER A 234 -43.02 11.18 -3.74
CA SER A 234 -43.00 12.31 -4.69
C SER A 234 -42.17 13.53 -4.22
N LEU A 235 -40.91 13.60 -4.63
CA LEU A 235 -40.09 14.82 -4.54
C LEU A 235 -39.47 15.22 -5.89
N LYS A 236 -39.40 16.55 -6.02
CA LYS A 236 -39.38 17.34 -7.24
C LYS A 236 -38.01 17.35 -7.94
N LYS A 237 -38.11 17.28 -9.26
CA LYS A 237 -37.21 17.80 -10.29
C LYS A 237 -36.73 19.22 -9.92
N ARG A 238 -35.42 19.44 -9.86
CA ARG A 238 -34.82 20.78 -9.82
C ARG A 238 -33.85 20.91 -11.00
N GLU A 239 -34.32 21.64 -12.02
CA GLU A 239 -33.50 22.23 -13.07
C GLU A 239 -32.43 23.13 -12.46
N LEU A 240 -31.20 23.03 -12.96
CA LEU A 240 -30.17 24.05 -12.77
C LEU A 240 -29.65 24.44 -14.15
N GLN A 241 -29.87 25.72 -14.43
CA GLN A 241 -29.59 26.42 -15.67
C GLN A 241 -28.10 26.57 -15.92
N GLU A 242 -27.77 26.48 -17.20
CA GLU A 242 -26.54 26.91 -17.84
C GLU A 242 -26.25 28.40 -17.58
N GLY A 243 -24.98 28.71 -17.28
CA GLY A 243 -24.46 30.07 -17.19
C GLY A 243 -23.14 30.20 -17.94
N LYS A 244 -23.23 30.47 -19.25
CA LYS A 244 -22.14 30.95 -20.11
C LYS A 244 -21.57 32.26 -19.58
N SER A 245 -20.23 32.41 -19.58
CA SER A 245 -19.50 33.70 -19.73
C SER A 245 -18.01 33.46 -20.00
N ARG A 246 -17.59 33.58 -21.27
CA ARG A 246 -16.27 34.08 -21.72
C ARG A 246 -16.44 35.61 -21.92
N PRO A 247 -15.40 36.50 -21.87
CA PRO A 247 -14.38 36.59 -22.92
C PRO A 247 -13.02 37.24 -22.45
N PRO A 248 -12.22 37.95 -23.29
CA PRO A 248 -10.88 37.51 -23.71
C PRO A 248 -9.73 38.51 -23.38
N HIS A 249 -8.46 38.14 -23.56
CA HIS A 249 -7.34 39.05 -23.94
C HIS A 249 -6.09 38.17 -24.18
N ARG A 250 -5.56 38.01 -25.41
CA ARG A 250 -4.70 38.91 -26.22
C ARG A 250 -3.47 39.45 -25.48
N GLY A 251 -2.30 38.95 -25.89
CA GLY A 251 -0.99 39.48 -25.52
C GLY A 251 0.14 38.78 -26.29
N ASP A 252 0.30 39.16 -27.56
CA ASP A 252 1.52 38.97 -28.35
C ASP A 252 2.75 39.46 -27.59
N ARG A 253 3.86 38.71 -27.67
CA ARG A 253 5.22 39.27 -27.77
C ARG A 253 6.22 38.23 -28.30
N ARG A 254 6.54 38.40 -29.58
CA ARG A 254 7.80 37.98 -30.22
C ARG A 254 8.96 38.85 -29.72
N ALA A 255 10.12 38.22 -29.52
CA ALA A 255 11.48 38.70 -29.82
C ALA A 255 12.40 37.50 -29.56
N ASP A 256 12.88 36.84 -30.61
CA ASP A 256 14.18 37.09 -31.23
C ASP A 256 15.35 36.75 -30.32
N CYS A 257 15.95 35.57 -30.55
CA CYS A 257 17.40 35.37 -30.42
C CYS A 257 17.79 34.20 -31.35
N LEU A 258 18.27 34.60 -32.53
CA LEU A 258 19.07 33.82 -33.46
C LEU A 258 20.42 33.51 -32.82
N ILE A 259 20.79 32.22 -32.74
CA ILE A 259 22.19 31.79 -32.73
C ILE A 259 22.30 30.64 -33.73
N ASP A 260 23.03 30.93 -34.81
CA ASP A 260 23.61 30.03 -35.80
C ASP A 260 24.29 28.83 -35.11
N ASP A 261 23.99 27.60 -35.51
CA ASP A 261 24.47 26.95 -36.73
C ASP A 261 25.99 26.74 -36.69
N LEU A 262 26.37 25.56 -36.17
CA LEU A 262 27.59 24.82 -36.48
C LEU A 262 27.67 23.64 -35.50
N LEU A 263 27.18 22.47 -35.91
CA LEU A 263 27.78 21.15 -35.64
C LEU A 263 26.96 20.09 -36.38
N SER A 264 27.18 20.04 -37.69
CA SER A 264 26.81 18.91 -38.54
C SER A 264 27.72 17.73 -38.25
N GLY A 265 27.15 16.59 -37.89
CA GLY A 265 27.81 15.28 -38.02
C GLY A 265 27.66 14.37 -36.81
N ALA A 266 26.55 13.64 -36.75
CA ALA A 266 26.49 12.31 -36.15
C ALA A 266 25.19 11.60 -36.58
N GLU A 267 25.39 10.58 -37.41
CA GLU A 267 24.66 9.31 -37.50
C GLU A 267 23.23 9.26 -36.93
N ASP A 268 22.30 9.15 -37.87
CA ASP A 268 20.89 8.79 -37.79
C ASP A 268 20.67 7.46 -37.04
N SER A 269 20.64 7.51 -35.71
CA SER A 269 19.93 6.52 -34.92
C SER A 269 18.53 7.05 -34.65
N GLY A 270 17.58 6.67 -35.51
CA GLY A 270 16.15 6.92 -35.33
C GLY A 270 15.62 6.29 -34.05
N VAL A 271 15.88 6.94 -32.92
CA VAL A 271 15.15 6.79 -31.68
C VAL A 271 13.98 7.74 -31.83
N GLU A 272 12.88 7.25 -32.41
CA GLU A 272 11.62 7.98 -32.36
C GLU A 272 11.28 8.16 -30.88
N ASP A 273 11.26 9.42 -30.46
CA ASP A 273 10.88 9.89 -29.13
C ASP A 273 9.40 9.50 -28.90
N GLN A 274 9.17 8.30 -28.35
CA GLN A 274 7.84 7.72 -28.10
C GLN A 274 7.23 8.23 -26.79
N ASN A 275 7.50 9.46 -26.40
CA ASN A 275 6.71 10.18 -25.39
C ASN A 275 5.37 10.64 -25.98
N GLU A 276 4.63 9.72 -26.61
CA GLU A 276 3.23 9.96 -26.94
C GLU A 276 2.45 9.94 -25.62
N GLU A 277 2.12 11.15 -25.13
CA GLU A 277 1.18 11.38 -24.03
C GLU A 277 0.01 10.42 -24.16
N TYR A 278 -0.17 9.55 -23.16
CA TYR A 278 -1.20 8.53 -23.20
C TYR A 278 -2.57 9.21 -23.23
N VAL A 279 -3.21 9.23 -24.39
CA VAL A 279 -4.59 9.71 -24.53
C VAL A 279 -5.52 8.52 -24.32
N PRO A 280 -6.34 8.49 -23.24
CA PRO A 280 -7.25 7.39 -22.98
C PRO A 280 -8.16 7.19 -24.20
N LYS A 281 -8.14 5.99 -24.77
CA LYS A 281 -9.03 5.68 -25.90
C LYS A 281 -10.48 5.74 -25.42
N PRO A 282 -11.39 6.35 -26.21
CA PRO A 282 -12.79 6.40 -25.84
C PRO A 282 -13.34 4.98 -25.68
N THR A 283 -13.99 4.76 -24.54
CA THR A 283 -14.55 3.45 -24.19
C THR A 283 -15.60 3.03 -25.22
N ARG A 284 -15.48 1.80 -25.73
CA ARG A 284 -16.45 1.22 -26.65
C ARG A 284 -17.51 0.47 -25.85
N TRP A 285 -18.79 0.62 -26.23
CA TRP A 285 -19.85 -0.19 -25.64
C TRP A 285 -19.62 -1.68 -25.87
N VAL A 286 -19.72 -2.48 -24.81
CA VAL A 286 -19.64 -3.94 -24.88
C VAL A 286 -20.83 -4.57 -24.18
N LYS A 287 -21.51 -5.45 -24.92
CA LYS A 287 -22.66 -6.21 -24.39
C LYS A 287 -22.18 -7.27 -23.38
N PRO A 288 -22.75 -7.32 -22.16
CA PRO A 288 -22.39 -8.33 -21.17
C PRO A 288 -22.80 -9.73 -21.62
N PRO A 289 -22.02 -10.77 -21.27
CA PRO A 289 -22.44 -12.16 -21.41
C PRO A 289 -23.80 -12.40 -20.73
N ILE A 290 -24.63 -13.26 -21.32
CA ILE A 290 -25.91 -13.64 -20.71
C ILE A 290 -25.60 -14.67 -19.62
N THR A 291 -25.50 -14.22 -18.37
CA THR A 291 -25.41 -15.12 -17.21
C THR A 291 -26.79 -15.45 -16.69
N GLY A 292 -27.09 -16.75 -16.52
CA GLY A 292 -28.35 -17.20 -15.94
C GLY A 292 -28.42 -16.87 -14.45
N GLY A 293 -29.31 -15.96 -14.05
CA GLY A 293 -29.58 -15.69 -12.65
C GLY A 293 -29.98 -14.24 -12.40
N ALA A 294 -31.29 -13.98 -12.26
CA ALA A 294 -31.75 -12.69 -11.77
C ALA A 294 -31.35 -12.55 -10.29
N MET A 295 -30.63 -11.49 -9.95
CA MET A 295 -30.30 -11.20 -8.56
C MET A 295 -31.59 -10.90 -7.78
N SER A 296 -31.82 -11.66 -6.70
CA SER A 296 -32.79 -11.27 -5.68
C SER A 296 -32.16 -10.24 -4.73
N SER A 297 -32.69 -9.01 -4.70
CA SER A 297 -32.26 -7.97 -3.76
C SER A 297 -32.33 -8.44 -2.29
N GLN A 298 -33.29 -9.31 -1.98
CA GLN A 298 -33.44 -9.94 -0.66
C GLN A 298 -32.31 -10.92 -0.36
N ALA A 299 -31.88 -11.72 -1.35
CA ALA A 299 -30.75 -12.63 -1.18
C ALA A 299 -29.44 -11.86 -0.97
N LEU A 300 -29.26 -10.73 -1.67
CA LEU A 300 -28.07 -9.88 -1.48
C LEU A 300 -28.05 -9.25 -0.08
N GLN A 301 -29.21 -8.77 0.40
CA GLN A 301 -29.34 -8.25 1.76
C GLN A 301 -28.97 -9.32 2.80
N TYR A 302 -29.51 -10.54 2.65
CA TYR A 302 -29.19 -11.66 3.56
C TYR A 302 -27.70 -12.00 3.56
N ALA A 303 -27.07 -12.00 2.39
CA ALA A 303 -25.63 -12.25 2.28
C ALA A 303 -24.80 -11.16 2.98
N PHE A 304 -25.18 -9.89 2.85
CA PHE A 304 -24.50 -8.76 3.50
C PHE A 304 -24.60 -8.85 5.03
N GLU A 305 -25.78 -9.18 5.55
CA GLU A 305 -26.01 -9.36 6.99
C GLU A 305 -25.24 -10.56 7.57
N ALA A 306 -25.02 -11.60 6.76
CA ALA A 306 -24.26 -12.78 7.19
C ALA A 306 -22.74 -12.55 7.24
N GLN A 307 -22.21 -11.62 6.44
CA GLN A 307 -20.77 -11.37 6.31
C GLN A 307 -20.46 -9.88 6.11
N PRO A 308 -20.80 -9.00 7.08
CA PRO A 308 -20.48 -7.59 6.94
C PRO A 308 -18.97 -7.37 7.07
N SER A 309 -18.39 -6.63 6.13
CA SER A 309 -17.08 -6.00 6.36
C SER A 309 -17.21 -4.98 7.50
N SER A 310 -16.24 -4.93 8.42
CA SER A 310 -16.25 -4.00 9.55
C SER A 310 -16.24 -2.52 9.14
N GLU A 311 -15.88 -2.24 7.89
CA GLU A 311 -15.71 -0.88 7.37
C GLU A 311 -16.87 -0.41 6.48
N ALA A 312 -17.76 -1.31 6.05
CA ALA A 312 -18.78 -0.99 5.05
C ALA A 312 -20.18 -0.78 5.67
N ASN A 313 -20.81 0.37 5.35
CA ASN A 313 -22.17 0.70 5.79
C ASN A 313 -23.25 0.35 4.74
N ASP A 314 -22.85 -0.01 3.52
CA ASP A 314 -23.75 -0.31 2.40
C ASP A 314 -23.33 -1.63 1.73
N LYS A 315 -24.30 -2.47 1.35
CA LYS A 315 -24.08 -3.70 0.58
C LYS A 315 -23.52 -3.46 -0.81
N PHE A 316 -23.63 -2.23 -1.31
CA PHE A 316 -23.06 -1.79 -2.59
C PHE A 316 -21.74 -1.03 -2.43
N ASP A 317 -21.16 -0.99 -1.22
CA ASP A 317 -19.78 -0.53 -1.06
C ASP A 317 -18.81 -1.48 -1.79
N ALA A 318 -17.79 -0.95 -2.48
CA ALA A 318 -16.82 -1.78 -3.19
C ALA A 318 -16.17 -2.86 -2.31
N TYR A 319 -16.07 -2.60 -0.99
CA TYR A 319 -15.45 -3.49 0.00
C TYR A 319 -16.45 -4.12 0.97
N ALA A 320 -17.75 -4.10 0.65
CA ALA A 320 -18.82 -4.62 1.50
C ALA A 320 -18.64 -6.09 1.92
N PHE A 321 -17.96 -6.88 1.09
CA PHE A 321 -17.72 -8.31 1.29
C PHE A 321 -16.22 -8.66 1.36
N GLY A 322 -15.37 -7.68 1.73
CA GLY A 322 -13.92 -7.81 1.78
C GLY A 322 -13.20 -7.11 0.62
N ASN A 323 -11.91 -7.40 0.44
CA ASN A 323 -11.03 -6.73 -0.53
C ASN A 323 -11.13 -7.33 -1.95
N GLY A 324 -12.34 -7.40 -2.53
CA GLY A 324 -12.50 -7.91 -3.90
C GLY A 324 -13.93 -8.32 -4.29
N PRO A 325 -14.11 -8.90 -5.50
CA PRO A 325 -15.39 -9.39 -5.96
C PRO A 325 -15.85 -10.60 -5.13
N ARG A 326 -17.16 -10.79 -5.04
CA ARG A 326 -17.74 -12.00 -4.43
C ARG A 326 -17.41 -13.24 -5.26
N THR A 327 -17.03 -14.32 -4.60
CA THR A 327 -16.73 -15.61 -5.24
C THR A 327 -17.95 -16.53 -5.39
N PHE A 328 -19.07 -16.19 -4.76
CA PHE A 328 -20.32 -16.95 -4.80
C PHE A 328 -21.54 -16.03 -4.84
N ALA A 329 -22.60 -16.55 -5.46
CA ALA A 329 -23.87 -15.87 -5.59
C ALA A 329 -24.50 -15.50 -4.22
N PRO A 330 -25.33 -14.44 -4.15
CA PRO A 330 -25.74 -13.57 -5.25
C PRO A 330 -24.67 -12.54 -5.63
N PHE A 331 -24.38 -12.43 -6.93
CA PHE A 331 -23.44 -11.45 -7.47
C PHE A 331 -24.11 -10.07 -7.59
N ARG A 332 -23.39 -9.01 -7.21
CA ARG A 332 -23.91 -7.63 -7.32
C ARG A 332 -23.82 -7.14 -8.76
N PRO A 333 -24.76 -6.32 -9.25
CA PRO A 333 -24.59 -5.56 -10.48
C PRO A 333 -23.51 -4.50 -10.28
N LEU A 334 -22.52 -4.45 -11.16
CA LEU A 334 -21.36 -3.58 -10.99
C LEU A 334 -21.76 -2.09 -11.03
N HIS A 335 -22.76 -1.74 -11.83
CA HIS A 335 -23.26 -0.36 -11.94
C HIS A 335 -23.91 0.19 -10.66
N LEU A 336 -24.28 -0.69 -9.72
CA LEU A 336 -24.81 -0.27 -8.43
C LEU A 336 -23.72 -0.10 -7.37
N ILE A 337 -22.52 -0.63 -7.61
CA ILE A 337 -21.41 -0.54 -6.66
C ILE A 337 -20.84 0.88 -6.69
N THR A 338 -20.76 1.51 -5.51
CA THR A 338 -20.33 2.91 -5.38
C THR A 338 -18.84 3.05 -5.65
N VAL A 339 -18.48 3.44 -6.88
CA VAL A 339 -17.09 3.74 -7.27
C VAL A 339 -16.51 4.91 -6.48
N GLY A 340 -17.33 5.86 -6.01
CA GLY A 340 -16.87 6.98 -5.18
C GLY A 340 -16.24 6.57 -3.83
N ASN A 341 -16.48 5.33 -3.37
CA ASN A 341 -15.86 4.79 -2.16
C ASN A 341 -14.60 3.96 -2.45
N LEU A 342 -14.24 3.76 -3.72
CA LEU A 342 -12.96 3.14 -4.06
C LEU A 342 -11.82 4.05 -3.60
N LYS A 343 -10.85 3.44 -2.91
CA LYS A 343 -9.62 4.13 -2.56
C LYS A 343 -8.89 4.50 -3.85
N PHE A 344 -8.45 5.74 -3.94
CA PHE A 344 -7.76 6.27 -5.13
C PHE A 344 -6.50 5.45 -5.47
N ASP A 345 -5.82 4.93 -4.45
CA ASP A 345 -4.62 4.09 -4.57
C ASP A 345 -4.90 2.61 -4.83
N ASP A 346 -6.16 2.19 -4.90
CA ASP A 346 -6.49 0.82 -5.31
C ASP A 346 -6.47 0.71 -6.84
N LEU A 347 -5.36 0.20 -7.35
CA LEU A 347 -5.13 -0.12 -8.77
C LEU A 347 -5.29 -1.63 -9.05
N SER A 348 -5.91 -2.38 -8.14
CA SER A 348 -6.16 -3.79 -8.33
C SER A 348 -7.06 -4.04 -9.55
N GLY A 349 -6.98 -5.26 -10.11
CA GLY A 349 -7.86 -5.66 -11.21
C GLY A 349 -9.36 -5.54 -10.87
N TRP A 350 -9.71 -5.65 -9.59
CA TRP A 350 -11.08 -5.42 -9.08
C TRP A 350 -11.49 -3.96 -9.23
N ALA A 351 -10.70 -3.03 -8.69
CA ALA A 351 -10.98 -1.60 -8.74
C ALA A 351 -11.05 -1.11 -10.19
N GLU A 352 -10.13 -1.54 -11.05
CA GLU A 352 -10.15 -1.20 -12.46
C GLU A 352 -11.39 -1.75 -13.20
N ASN A 353 -11.81 -2.97 -12.89
CA ASN A 353 -13.04 -3.54 -13.46
C ASN A 353 -14.28 -2.75 -13.03
N LEU A 354 -14.33 -2.26 -11.79
CA LEU A 354 -15.43 -1.40 -11.31
C LEU A 354 -15.44 -0.04 -11.99
N ARG A 355 -14.28 0.62 -12.13
CA ARG A 355 -14.16 1.90 -12.83
C ARG A 355 -14.63 1.77 -14.28
N TRP A 356 -14.19 0.73 -14.99
CA TRP A 356 -14.62 0.44 -16.36
C TRP A 356 -16.14 0.20 -16.44
N ALA A 357 -16.70 -0.61 -15.54
CA ALA A 357 -18.14 -0.88 -15.54
C ALA A 357 -18.98 0.36 -15.24
N ALA A 358 -18.51 1.24 -14.35
CA ALA A 358 -19.15 2.52 -14.08
C ALA A 358 -19.10 3.44 -15.30
N GLU A 359 -18.00 3.45 -16.06
CA GLU A 359 -17.91 4.19 -17.31
C GLU A 359 -18.87 3.64 -18.38
N GLN A 360 -18.98 2.32 -18.53
CA GLN A 360 -19.97 1.70 -19.42
C GLN A 360 -21.41 2.11 -19.07
N HIS A 361 -21.74 2.13 -17.77
CA HIS A 361 -23.05 2.57 -17.32
C HIS A 361 -23.27 4.07 -17.57
N SER A 362 -22.30 4.92 -17.21
CA SER A 362 -22.39 6.37 -17.36
C SER A 362 -22.54 6.79 -18.84
N THR A 363 -21.78 6.15 -19.72
CA THR A 363 -21.73 6.48 -21.15
C THR A 363 -22.84 5.82 -21.96
N PHE A 364 -23.17 4.55 -21.66
CA PHE A 364 -24.08 3.74 -22.50
C PHE A 364 -25.33 3.23 -21.79
N GLY A 365 -25.46 3.46 -20.47
CA GLY A 365 -26.57 2.92 -19.68
C GLY A 365 -26.52 1.39 -19.50
N GLU A 366 -25.35 0.78 -19.66
CA GLU A 366 -25.20 -0.68 -19.52
C GLU A 366 -25.32 -1.12 -18.05
N THR A 367 -26.12 -2.16 -17.79
CA THR A 367 -26.47 -2.62 -16.43
C THR A 367 -26.26 -4.11 -16.22
N GLY A 368 -25.95 -4.87 -17.27
CA GLY A 368 -25.89 -6.34 -17.20
C GLY A 368 -24.59 -6.92 -16.64
N TRP A 369 -23.55 -6.11 -16.42
CA TRP A 369 -22.31 -6.56 -15.79
C TRP A 369 -22.51 -6.81 -14.28
N THR A 370 -21.95 -7.91 -13.78
CA THR A 370 -22.06 -8.34 -12.39
C THR A 370 -20.72 -8.80 -11.84
N GLU A 371 -20.64 -9.05 -10.53
CA GLU A 371 -19.45 -9.61 -9.87
C GLU A 371 -19.14 -11.07 -10.18
N CYS A 372 -19.91 -11.73 -11.05
CA CYS A 372 -19.65 -13.14 -11.32
C CYS A 372 -18.24 -13.32 -11.93
N PRO A 373 -17.51 -14.40 -11.59
CA PRO A 373 -16.13 -14.59 -12.06
C PRO A 373 -15.98 -14.45 -13.58
N GLU A 374 -16.93 -14.98 -14.34
CA GLU A 374 -16.94 -14.92 -15.81
C GLU A 374 -17.04 -13.48 -16.32
N HIS A 375 -17.82 -12.62 -15.66
CA HIS A 375 -17.91 -11.20 -15.99
C HIS A 375 -16.61 -10.48 -15.61
N MET A 376 -16.06 -10.72 -14.43
CA MET A 376 -14.82 -10.07 -13.99
C MET A 376 -13.65 -10.39 -14.90
N GLU A 377 -13.53 -11.66 -15.32
CA GLU A 377 -12.50 -12.11 -16.26
C GLU A 377 -12.72 -11.49 -17.64
N ARG A 378 -13.97 -11.50 -18.14
CA ARG A 378 -14.28 -10.92 -19.46
C ARG A 378 -14.02 -9.41 -19.50
N ILE A 379 -14.32 -8.67 -18.44
CA ILE A 379 -13.99 -7.23 -18.34
C ILE A 379 -12.48 -7.03 -18.39
N ALA A 380 -11.70 -7.83 -17.64
CA ALA A 380 -10.24 -7.73 -17.64
C ALA A 380 -9.63 -8.05 -19.03
N GLU A 381 -10.22 -8.98 -19.77
CA GLU A 381 -9.86 -9.25 -21.16
C GLU A 381 -10.18 -8.07 -22.07
N ILE A 382 -11.40 -7.51 -21.99
CA ILE A 382 -11.82 -6.34 -22.77
C ILE A 382 -10.92 -5.13 -22.50
N ARG A 383 -10.57 -4.84 -21.24
CA ARG A 383 -9.68 -3.72 -20.89
C ARG A 383 -8.32 -3.87 -21.56
N ARG A 384 -7.76 -5.09 -21.60
CA ARG A 384 -6.51 -5.38 -22.32
C ARG A 384 -6.68 -5.22 -23.83
N GLU A 385 -7.74 -5.77 -24.43
CA GLU A 385 -8.03 -5.65 -25.86
C GLU A 385 -8.20 -4.19 -26.30
N GLN A 386 -8.84 -3.37 -25.48
CA GLN A 386 -9.12 -1.95 -25.76
C GLN A 386 -7.99 -1.02 -25.34
N THR A 387 -6.92 -1.55 -24.73
CA THR A 387 -5.88 -0.75 -24.05
C THR A 387 -6.52 0.32 -23.16
N TRP A 388 -7.54 -0.07 -22.38
CA TRP A 388 -8.25 0.82 -21.47
C TRP A 388 -7.56 0.82 -20.11
N ALA A 389 -7.39 2.00 -19.53
CA ALA A 389 -6.87 2.21 -18.19
C ALA A 389 -7.67 3.35 -17.54
N SER A 390 -7.89 3.26 -16.23
CA SER A 390 -8.48 4.38 -15.49
C SER A 390 -7.52 5.57 -15.43
N ALA A 391 -8.06 6.77 -15.16
CA ALA A 391 -7.23 7.95 -14.96
C ALA A 391 -6.24 7.76 -13.79
N GLU A 392 -6.66 7.06 -12.74
CA GLU A 392 -5.82 6.74 -11.59
C GLU A 392 -4.65 5.83 -11.95
N LEU A 393 -4.87 4.83 -12.81
CA LEU A 393 -3.81 3.95 -13.30
C LEU A 393 -2.85 4.71 -14.23
N VAL A 394 -3.36 5.58 -15.10
CA VAL A 394 -2.53 6.41 -15.99
C VAL A 394 -1.64 7.34 -15.18
N LEU A 395 -2.21 8.07 -14.23
CA LEU A 395 -1.45 8.95 -13.33
C LEU A 395 -0.38 8.17 -12.56
N SER A 396 -0.67 6.93 -12.15
CA SER A 396 0.33 6.08 -11.49
C SER A 396 1.44 5.62 -12.43
N ILE A 397 1.17 5.41 -13.72
CA ILE A 397 2.18 5.04 -14.71
C ILE A 397 3.04 6.25 -15.04
N GLU A 398 2.44 7.42 -15.25
CA GLU A 398 3.15 8.68 -15.48
C GLU A 398 4.04 9.03 -14.29
N ASP A 399 3.52 8.88 -13.07
CA ASP A 399 4.29 9.04 -11.83
C ASP A 399 5.51 8.10 -11.83
N ASN A 400 5.37 6.86 -12.32
CA ASN A 400 6.48 5.88 -12.38
C ASN A 400 7.43 6.10 -13.56
N GLN A 401 6.97 6.58 -14.73
CA GLN A 401 7.83 6.88 -15.88
C GLN A 401 8.68 8.12 -15.65
N GLN A 402 8.10 9.14 -15.01
CA GLN A 402 8.88 10.27 -14.48
C GLN A 402 9.88 9.82 -13.41
N GLU A 403 9.63 8.70 -12.70
CA GLU A 403 10.64 8.10 -11.83
C GLU A 403 11.80 7.49 -12.65
N GLU A 404 11.55 6.82 -13.78
CA GLU A 404 12.58 6.17 -14.61
C GLU A 404 13.43 7.15 -15.46
N ASP A 405 12.84 8.20 -16.06
CA ASP A 405 13.55 9.07 -17.04
C ASP A 405 14.52 10.09 -16.41
N GLU A 406 14.43 10.34 -15.11
CA GLU A 406 15.38 11.23 -14.41
C GLU A 406 16.41 10.49 -13.54
N ASP A 407 16.49 9.16 -13.65
CA ASP A 407 17.58 8.32 -13.12
C ASP A 407 18.63 8.02 -14.21
#